data_AF-A0A831PQQ6-F1
#
_entry.id   AF-A0A831PQQ6-F1
#
_cell.length_a   1.000
_cell.length_b   1.000
_cell.length_c   1.000
_cell.angle_alpha   90.00
_cell.angle_beta   90.00
_cell.angle_gamma   90.00
#
_symmetry.space_group_name_H-M   'P 1'
#
loop_
_entity.id
_entity.type
_entity.pdbx_description
1 polymer ?
#
loop_
_entity_poly.entity_id
_entity_poly.type
_entity_poly.pdbx_seq_one_letter_code
_entity_poly.pdbx_strand_id
1 'polypeptide(L)'
;MTAFVREVVLPAGPDKLPRLRRESMRFRLRAGPSPIDRWGIFAVEEIPARRRVIEYTGERIPAAEVVRRSTRPQVYHFWVGKRTALDGALGGSGAEFINHSCAPNLVARLHGGGSGW
;
A
#
# COMPACT_ATOMS: atom_id res chain seq x y z
N MET A 1 13.19 0.73 24.31
CA MET A 1 12.63 1.19 23.02
C MET A 1 11.49 2.16 23.30
N THR A 2 11.53 3.37 22.75
CA THR A 2 10.57 4.45 23.06
C THR A 2 9.18 4.22 22.45
N ALA A 3 8.14 4.88 22.98
CA ALA A 3 6.79 4.85 22.41
C ALA A 3 6.79 5.32 20.95
N PHE A 4 7.54 6.38 20.63
CA PHE A 4 7.72 6.87 19.27
C PHE A 4 8.22 5.78 18.31
N VAL A 5 9.24 5.01 18.68
CA VAL A 5 9.75 3.92 17.85
C VAL A 5 8.69 2.84 17.65
N ARG A 6 7.98 2.44 18.72
CA ARG A 6 6.92 1.42 18.67
C ARG A 6 5.75 1.82 17.78
N GLU A 7 5.27 3.04 17.92
CA GLU A 7 4.02 3.49 17.31
C GLU A 7 4.23 4.09 15.92
N VAL A 8 5.38 4.74 15.70
CA VAL A 8 5.67 5.42 14.43
C VAL A 8 6.58 4.57 13.58
N VAL A 9 7.75 4.17 14.07
CA VAL A 9 8.79 3.63 13.18
C VAL A 9 8.54 2.16 12.83
N LEU A 10 8.31 1.30 13.83
CA LEU A 10 8.20 -0.15 13.62
C LEU A 10 7.10 -0.60 12.64
N PRO A 11 5.90 0.01 12.58
CA PRO A 11 4.87 -0.40 11.63
C PRO A 11 5.29 -0.34 10.16
N ALA A 12 6.31 0.46 9.83
CA ALA A 12 6.92 0.58 8.51
C ALA A 12 8.45 0.40 8.56
N GLY A 13 8.93 -0.48 9.44
CA GLY A 13 10.36 -0.75 9.56
C GLY A 13 10.96 -1.47 8.34
N PRO A 14 12.31 -1.54 8.25
CA PRO A 14 13.02 -2.31 7.24
C PRO A 14 12.62 -3.80 7.22
N ASP A 15 12.19 -4.33 8.38
CA ASP A 15 11.81 -5.73 8.57
C ASP A 15 10.33 -6.02 8.26
N LYS A 16 9.56 -5.01 7.83
CA LYS A 16 8.16 -5.23 7.47
C LYS A 16 8.08 -6.19 6.27
N LEU A 17 7.52 -7.37 6.51
CA LEU A 17 7.29 -8.36 5.47
C LEU A 17 5.96 -8.09 4.76
N PRO A 18 5.88 -8.33 3.43
CA PRO A 18 4.63 -8.23 2.70
C PRO A 18 3.61 -9.25 3.20
N ARG A 19 2.38 -8.79 3.40
CA ARG A 19 1.24 -9.66 3.68
C ARG A 19 0.10 -9.34 2.72
N LEU A 20 -0.19 -10.27 1.84
CA LEU A 20 -1.29 -10.16 0.88
C LEU A 20 -2.63 -10.54 1.55
N ARG A 21 -3.56 -9.60 1.58
CA ARG A 21 -4.95 -9.82 2.04
C ARG A 21 -5.80 -10.33 0.89
N ARG A 22 -6.26 -11.58 1.00
CA ARG A 22 -7.03 -12.24 -0.06
C ARG A 22 -8.33 -11.52 -0.36
N GLU A 23 -8.99 -10.95 0.65
CA GLU A 23 -10.23 -10.19 0.53
C GLU A 23 -10.08 -8.93 -0.35
N SER A 24 -8.89 -8.33 -0.37
CA SER A 24 -8.56 -7.15 -1.15
C SER A 24 -8.12 -7.46 -2.58
N MET A 25 -7.79 -8.73 -2.88
CA MET A 25 -7.29 -9.17 -4.17
C MET A 25 -8.43 -9.63 -5.10
N ARG A 26 -8.26 -9.50 -6.40
CA ARG A 26 -9.17 -10.02 -7.44
C ARG A 26 -8.53 -11.02 -8.38
N PHE A 27 -7.20 -11.12 -8.32
CA PHE A 27 -6.38 -12.09 -9.03
C PHE A 27 -5.37 -12.66 -8.06
N ARG A 28 -4.82 -13.84 -8.36
CA ARG A 28 -3.72 -14.43 -7.61
C ARG A 28 -2.46 -13.59 -7.82
N LEU A 29 -1.91 -13.14 -6.70
CA LEU A 29 -0.68 -12.38 -6.60
C LEU A 29 0.26 -13.08 -5.63
N ARG A 30 1.56 -12.84 -5.80
CA ARG A 30 2.59 -13.22 -4.82
C ARG A 30 3.43 -12.01 -4.46
N ALA A 31 3.88 -11.96 -3.21
CA ALA A 31 4.96 -11.07 -2.83
C ALA A 31 6.31 -11.78 -3.03
N GLY A 32 7.36 -11.02 -3.26
CA GLY A 32 8.72 -11.56 -3.31
C GLY A 32 9.79 -10.46 -3.36
N PRO A 33 11.08 -10.79 -3.25
CA PRO A 33 12.15 -9.82 -3.33
C PRO A 33 12.09 -9.05 -4.65
N SER A 34 12.39 -7.76 -4.62
CA SER A 34 12.45 -6.91 -5.82
C SER A 34 13.74 -6.08 -5.83
N PRO A 35 14.34 -5.85 -7.01
CA PRO A 35 15.52 -4.99 -7.14
C PRO A 35 15.21 -3.49 -7.02
N ILE A 36 13.93 -3.08 -6.93
CA ILE A 36 13.52 -1.67 -6.87
C ILE A 36 13.44 -1.19 -5.41
N ASP A 37 12.58 -1.83 -4.62
CA ASP A 37 12.59 -1.80 -3.15
C ASP A 37 12.55 -3.25 -2.69
N ARG A 38 13.09 -3.52 -1.52
CA ARG A 38 13.25 -4.84 -0.86
C ARG A 38 12.24 -5.90 -1.32
N TRP A 39 10.95 -5.53 -1.37
CA TRP A 39 9.85 -6.37 -1.82
C TRP A 39 9.09 -5.79 -3.02
N GLY A 40 8.42 -6.67 -3.76
CA GLY A 40 7.47 -6.32 -4.80
C GLY A 40 6.29 -7.27 -4.84
N ILE A 41 5.23 -6.88 -5.54
CA ILE A 41 4.05 -7.72 -5.81
C ILE A 41 4.04 -8.13 -7.28
N PHE A 42 3.83 -9.42 -7.53
CA PHE A 42 3.88 -10.04 -8.86
C PHE A 42 2.59 -10.80 -9.13
N ALA A 43 2.11 -10.74 -10.38
CA ALA A 43 1.02 -11.60 -10.83
C ALA A 43 1.49 -13.06 -10.89
N VAL A 44 0.60 -13.99 -10.55
CA VAL A 44 0.82 -15.44 -10.77
C VAL A 44 -0.18 -16.05 -11.75
N GLU A 45 -0.96 -15.20 -12.40
CA GLU A 45 -1.85 -15.53 -13.50
C GLU A 45 -2.00 -14.33 -14.43
N GLU A 46 -2.53 -14.57 -15.62
CA GLU A 46 -2.81 -13.49 -16.57
C GLU A 46 -3.91 -12.57 -16.03
N ILE A 47 -3.66 -11.26 -16.12
CA ILE A 47 -4.60 -10.23 -15.71
C ILE A 47 -5.02 -9.46 -16.96
N PRO A 48 -6.28 -9.57 -17.41
CA PRO A 48 -6.76 -8.79 -18.54
C PRO A 48 -6.65 -7.29 -18.27
N ALA A 49 -6.44 -6.52 -19.33
CA ALA A 49 -6.38 -5.06 -19.23
C ALA A 49 -7.67 -4.49 -18.61
N ARG A 50 -7.54 -3.37 -17.91
CA ARG A 50 -8.65 -2.61 -17.28
C ARG A 50 -9.44 -3.39 -16.23
N ARG A 51 -8.84 -4.39 -15.59
CA ARG A 51 -9.41 -5.09 -14.44
C ARG A 51 -8.85 -4.54 -13.12
N ARG A 52 -9.69 -4.51 -12.08
CA ARG A 52 -9.26 -4.16 -10.72
C ARG A 52 -8.40 -5.31 -10.17
N VAL A 53 -7.19 -5.01 -9.69
CA VAL A 53 -6.24 -6.04 -9.26
C VAL A 53 -6.25 -6.25 -7.74
N ILE A 54 -6.01 -5.18 -7.00
CA ILE A 54 -5.99 -5.18 -5.54
C ILE A 54 -6.44 -3.82 -5.02
N GLU A 55 -7.14 -3.80 -3.89
CA GLU A 55 -7.47 -2.58 -3.15
C GLU A 55 -6.30 -2.13 -2.27
N TYR A 56 -5.98 -0.85 -2.29
CA TYR A 56 -5.07 -0.27 -1.30
C TYR A 56 -5.83 -0.01 0.00
N THR A 57 -5.52 -0.75 1.06
CA THR A 57 -6.11 -0.56 2.38
C THR A 57 -5.09 -0.01 3.36
N GLY A 58 -5.57 0.55 4.47
CA GLY A 58 -4.71 1.08 5.52
C GLY A 58 -5.52 1.89 6.51
N GLU A 59 -4.85 2.35 7.56
CA GLU A 59 -5.43 3.28 8.53
C GLU A 59 -5.70 4.62 7.84
N ARG A 60 -6.92 5.14 7.95
CA ARG A 60 -7.27 6.45 7.41
C ARG A 60 -6.75 7.54 8.35
N ILE A 61 -5.81 8.35 7.87
CA ILE A 61 -5.12 9.36 8.67
C ILE A 61 -5.26 10.78 8.08
N PRO A 62 -5.29 11.83 8.91
CA PRO A 62 -5.28 13.22 8.46
C PRO A 62 -3.89 13.65 7.96
N ALA A 63 -3.84 14.74 7.19
CA ALA A 63 -2.59 15.29 6.65
C ALA A 63 -1.49 15.57 7.69
N ALA A 64 -1.85 16.03 8.90
CA ALA A 64 -0.88 16.26 9.97
C ALA A 64 -0.17 14.97 10.39
N GLU A 65 -0.89 13.85 10.38
CA GLU A 65 -0.35 12.54 10.76
C GLU A 65 0.53 11.96 9.64
N VAL A 66 0.22 12.26 8.38
CA VAL A 66 1.10 11.95 7.24
C VAL A 66 2.47 12.60 7.44
N VAL A 67 2.52 13.88 7.83
CA VAL A 67 3.78 14.59 8.07
C VAL A 67 4.54 13.94 9.22
N ARG A 68 3.87 13.67 10.34
CA ARG A 68 4.48 13.01 11.52
C ARG A 68 5.09 11.65 11.17
N ARG A 69 4.37 10.84 10.39
CA ARG A 69 4.76 9.48 10.01
C ARG A 69 5.75 9.43 8.84
N SER A 70 5.90 10.50 8.06
CA SER A 70 6.87 10.54 6.94
C SER A 70 8.34 10.53 7.39
N THR A 71 8.59 10.52 8.70
CA THR A 71 9.92 10.28 9.29
C THR A 71 10.36 8.82 9.26
N ARG A 72 9.45 7.90 8.90
CA ARG A 72 9.73 6.47 8.75
C ARG A 72 10.71 6.24 7.59
N PRO A 73 11.58 5.21 7.68
CA PRO A 73 12.44 4.84 6.57
C PRO A 73 11.66 4.37 5.34
N GLN A 74 10.42 3.88 5.56
CA GLN A 74 9.53 3.41 4.51
C GLN A 74 8.17 4.07 4.68
N VAL A 75 7.63 4.57 3.58
CA VAL A 75 6.42 5.38 3.59
C VAL A 75 5.36 4.72 2.73
N TYR A 76 4.25 4.35 3.36
CA TYR A 76 3.11 3.66 2.73
C TYR A 76 1.87 4.55 2.72
N HIS A 77 2.05 5.85 2.49
CA HIS A 77 0.95 6.82 2.46
C HIS A 77 0.31 6.89 1.08
N PHE A 78 -1.01 6.71 1.01
CA PHE A 78 -1.80 6.85 -0.22
C PHE A 78 -2.86 7.94 -0.02
N TRP A 79 -2.74 9.06 -0.73
CA TRP A 79 -3.71 10.16 -0.62
C TRP A 79 -5.05 9.81 -1.27
N VAL A 80 -6.14 9.95 -0.51
CA VAL A 80 -7.52 9.69 -0.96
C VAL A 80 -8.38 10.96 -1.00
N GLY A 81 -7.78 12.11 -0.67
CA GLY A 81 -8.40 13.43 -0.72
C GLY A 81 -7.40 14.51 -0.30
N LYS A 82 -7.81 15.78 -0.29
CA LYS A 82 -6.92 16.92 0.01
C LYS A 82 -6.32 16.91 1.42
N ARG A 83 -7.00 16.28 2.39
CA ARG A 83 -6.64 16.30 3.81
C ARG A 83 -6.57 14.91 4.45
N THR A 84 -6.65 13.86 3.63
CA THR A 84 -6.81 12.50 4.12
C THR A 84 -6.01 11.53 3.25
N ALA A 85 -5.28 10.64 3.92
CA ALA A 85 -4.55 9.56 3.30
C ALA A 85 -4.88 8.22 3.99
N LEU A 86 -4.52 7.12 3.34
CA LEU A 86 -4.41 5.80 3.96
C LEU A 86 -2.94 5.54 4.28
N ASP A 87 -2.67 4.96 5.43
CA ASP A 87 -1.35 4.48 5.82
C ASP A 87 -1.34 2.95 5.75
N GLY A 88 -0.74 2.41 4.68
CA GLY A 88 -0.60 0.96 4.47
C GLY A 88 0.32 0.28 5.48
N ALA A 89 1.10 1.04 6.26
CA ALA A 89 1.89 0.48 7.35
C ALA A 89 1.00 -0.21 8.40
N LEU A 90 -0.23 0.28 8.57
CA LEU A 90 -1.19 -0.21 9.55
C LEU A 90 -2.47 -0.63 8.82
N GLY A 91 -2.77 -1.93 8.82
CA GLY A 91 -3.95 -2.43 8.11
C GLY A 91 -3.81 -2.52 6.58
N GLY A 92 -2.57 -2.51 6.06
CA GLY A 92 -2.25 -2.72 4.65
C GLY A 92 -2.80 -4.05 4.09
N SER A 93 -3.03 -4.04 2.78
CA SER A 93 -3.52 -5.19 2.00
C SER A 93 -2.39 -5.97 1.31
N GLY A 94 -1.17 -5.44 1.35
CA GLY A 94 -0.04 -5.84 0.52
C GLY A 94 0.11 -4.96 -0.73
N ALA A 95 -0.89 -4.16 -1.10
CA ALA A 95 -0.79 -3.21 -2.21
C ALA A 95 0.27 -2.12 -1.97
N GLU A 96 0.59 -1.85 -0.71
CA GLU A 96 1.64 -0.90 -0.29
C GLU A 96 3.06 -1.33 -0.69
N PHE A 97 3.24 -2.59 -1.11
CA PHE A 97 4.51 -3.10 -1.66
C PHE A 97 4.53 -3.13 -3.19
N ILE A 98 3.54 -2.52 -3.87
CA ILE A 98 3.60 -2.32 -5.32
C ILE A 98 4.60 -1.19 -5.60
N ASN A 99 5.66 -1.53 -6.33
CA ASN A 99 6.73 -0.59 -6.64
C ASN A 99 6.32 0.44 -7.70
N HIS A 100 6.97 1.60 -7.65
CA HIS A 100 6.90 2.60 -8.71
C HIS A 100 7.61 2.11 -9.98
N SER A 101 7.08 2.48 -11.15
CA SER A 101 7.72 2.29 -12.45
C SER A 101 7.35 3.45 -13.37
N CYS A 102 8.32 3.91 -14.17
CA CYS A 102 8.08 4.92 -15.21
C CYS A 102 7.23 4.38 -16.38
N ALA A 103 7.24 3.07 -16.59
CA ALA A 103 6.38 2.36 -17.54
C ALA A 103 5.49 1.37 -16.76
N PRO A 104 4.45 1.86 -16.06
CA PRO A 104 3.65 1.03 -15.17
C PRO A 104 2.67 0.15 -15.95
N ASN A 105 2.31 -0.99 -15.37
CA ASN A 105 1.23 -1.86 -15.85
C ASN A 105 -0.04 -1.80 -14.97
N LEU A 106 -0.03 -0.95 -13.93
CA LEU A 106 -1.16 -0.67 -13.06
C LEU A 106 -1.39 0.84 -12.95
N VAL A 107 -2.64 1.22 -12.69
CA VAL A 107 -3.03 2.59 -12.35
C VAL A 107 -3.91 2.56 -11.12
N ALA A 108 -3.68 3.49 -10.19
CA ALA A 108 -4.56 3.65 -9.04
C ALA A 108 -5.78 4.50 -9.41
N ARG A 109 -6.96 4.11 -8.93
CA ARG A 109 -8.20 4.85 -9.12
C ARG A 109 -8.94 5.00 -7.80
N LEU A 110 -9.20 6.25 -7.42
CA LEU A 110 -10.08 6.56 -6.30
C LEU A 110 -11.53 6.35 -6.76
N HIS A 111 -12.21 5.42 -6.10
CA HIS A 111 -13.66 5.27 -6.27
C HIS A 111 -14.33 6.00 -5.12
N GLY A 112 -15.14 7.02 -5.44
CA GLY A 112 -16.03 7.62 -4.44
C GLY A 112 -17.02 6.55 -3.97
N GLY A 113 -17.39 6.55 -2.70
CA GLY A 113 -18.38 5.63 -2.12
C GLY A 113 -19.81 5.90 -2.60
N GLY A 114 -20.02 5.97 -3.91
CA GLY A 114 -21.32 5.97 -4.57
C GLY A 114 -21.48 4.67 -5.35
N SER A 115 -22.55 3.95 -5.05
CA SER A 115 -23.00 2.75 -5.77
C SER A 115 -22.98 2.95 -7.29
N GLY A 116 -22.15 2.19 -8.00
CA GLY A 116 -22.07 2.33 -9.45
C GLY A 116 -20.95 1.53 -10.11
N TRP A 117 -20.70 0.31 -9.63
CA TRP A 117 -20.18 -0.85 -10.38
C TRP A 117 -20.67 -2.12 -9.70
#